data_AF-A0A930BVG3-F1
#
_entry.id   AF-A0A930BVG3-F1
#
_cell.length_a   1.000
_cell.length_b   1.000
_cell.length_c   1.000
_cell.angle_alpha   90.00
_cell.angle_beta   90.00
_cell.angle_gamma   90.00
#
_symmetry.space_group_name_H-M   'P 1'
#
loop_
_entity.id
_entity.type
_entity.pdbx_description
1 polymer ?
#
loop_
_entity_poly.entity_id
_entity_poly.type
_entity_poly.pdbx_seq_one_letter_code
_entity_poly.pdbx_strand_id
1 'polypeptide(L)'
;YTEFSEPVRVGATTVNQERAGNTLPFVPRNQYGVFAGWKQGGWRARVSANTWGEYWMDSANTQKYEGWEWIVNASLGYQSQQHSLTLNADNLFNERYAAEAKKDTTGRVTYTVGAPRALMLTYRYDFR
;
A
#
# COMPACT_ATOMS: atom_id res chain seq x y z
N TYR A 1 -12.40 -3.74 -20.64
CA TYR A 1 -13.44 -4.75 -20.92
C TYR A 1 -14.37 -4.20 -21.96
N THR A 2 -14.71 -5.01 -22.97
CA THR A 2 -15.64 -4.64 -24.05
C THR A 2 -17.10 -4.66 -23.59
N GLU A 3 -17.42 -5.44 -22.55
CA GLU A 3 -18.74 -5.46 -21.91
C GLU A 3 -18.55 -5.59 -20.39
N PHE A 4 -19.17 -4.70 -19.62
CA PHE A 4 -19.29 -4.82 -18.17
C PHE A 4 -20.52 -4.05 -17.70
N SER A 5 -21.41 -4.72 -16.97
CA SER A 5 -22.59 -4.11 -16.37
C SER A 5 -22.61 -4.40 -14.87
N GLU A 6 -22.89 -3.37 -14.09
CA GLU A 6 -22.87 -3.39 -12.64
C GLU A 6 -24.28 -3.09 -12.08
N PRO A 7 -24.85 -3.94 -11.22
CA PRO A 7 -26.11 -3.66 -10.55
C PRO A 7 -25.92 -2.57 -9.49
N VAL A 8 -26.64 -1.46 -9.63
CA VAL A 8 -26.53 -0.29 -8.76
C VAL A 8 -27.90 0.01 -8.15
N ARG A 9 -27.94 0.24 -6.84
CA ARG A 9 -29.18 0.59 -6.14
C ARG A 9 -29.49 2.07 -6.32
N VAL A 10 -30.65 2.38 -6.88
CA VAL A 10 -31.17 3.73 -7.06
C VAL A 10 -32.50 3.83 -6.30
N GLY A 11 -32.43 4.32 -5.06
CA GLY A 11 -33.58 4.31 -4.16
C GLY A 11 -34.01 2.89 -3.75
N ALA A 12 -35.24 2.51 -4.10
CA ALA A 12 -35.81 1.20 -3.78
C ALA A 12 -35.54 0.13 -4.85
N THR A 13 -35.01 0.50 -6.03
CA THR A 13 -34.78 -0.42 -7.15
C THR A 13 -33.29 -0.65 -7.41
N THR A 14 -32.96 -1.80 -7.99
CA THR A 14 -31.62 -2.12 -8.49
C THR A 14 -31.67 -2.05 -10.01
N VAL A 15 -30.80 -1.24 -10.60
CA VAL A 15 -30.72 -1.02 -12.05
C VAL A 15 -29.32 -1.38 -12.51
N ASN A 16 -29.23 -2.12 -13.61
CA ASN A 16 -27.95 -2.45 -14.23
C ASN A 16 -27.41 -1.22 -14.97
N GLN A 17 -26.22 -0.78 -14.59
CA GLN A 17 -25.50 0.34 -15.19
C GLN A 17 -24.37 -0.21 -16.06
N GLU A 18 -24.21 0.29 -17.28
CA GLU A 18 -23.09 -0.07 -18.14
C GLU A 18 -21.81 0.65 -17.68
N ARG A 19 -20.71 -0.09 -17.62
CA ARG A 19 -19.38 0.34 -17.15
C ARG A 19 -18.28 -0.01 -18.14
N ALA A 20 -18.63 -0.45 -19.35
CA ALA A 20 -17.68 -0.74 -20.39
C ALA A 20 -16.84 0.52 -20.72
N GLY A 21 -15.54 0.33 -20.99
CA GLY A 21 -14.61 1.44 -21.25
C GLY A 21 -14.07 2.16 -20.01
N ASN A 22 -14.65 1.98 -18.82
CA ASN A 22 -14.10 2.56 -17.59
C ASN A 22 -12.80 1.87 -17.16
N THR A 23 -11.96 2.63 -16.44
CA THR A 23 -10.75 2.13 -15.81
C THR A 23 -11.12 1.24 -14.62
N LEU A 24 -10.39 0.14 -14.43
CA LEU A 24 -10.58 -0.74 -13.28
C LEU A 24 -10.37 0.03 -11.96
N PRO A 25 -11.32 -0.02 -11.01
CA PRO A 25 -11.14 0.63 -9.72
C PRO A 25 -10.08 -0.06 -8.87
N PHE A 26 -9.60 0.64 -7.84
CA PHE A 26 -8.63 0.16 -6.83
C PHE A 26 -7.21 -0.12 -7.36
N VAL A 27 -6.95 0.16 -8.64
CA VAL A 27 -5.63 -0.01 -9.24
C VAL A 27 -5.04 1.37 -9.57
N PRO A 28 -3.92 1.76 -8.94
CA PRO A 28 -3.21 2.98 -9.28
C PRO A 28 -2.75 2.98 -10.72
N ARG A 29 -2.80 4.15 -11.35
CA ARG A 29 -2.13 4.35 -12.63
C ARG A 29 -0.61 4.31 -12.49
N ASN A 30 -0.10 4.78 -11.35
CA ASN A 30 1.32 4.94 -11.08
C ASN A 30 1.65 4.41 -9.69
N GLN A 31 2.71 3.61 -9.58
CA GLN A 31 3.28 3.16 -8.31
C GLN A 31 4.80 3.23 -8.43
N TYR A 32 5.44 3.83 -7.43
CA TYR A 32 6.88 4.04 -7.44
C TYR A 32 7.46 3.64 -6.09
N GLY A 33 8.65 3.04 -6.14
CA GLY A 33 9.40 2.70 -4.95
C GLY A 33 10.88 2.92 -5.22
N VAL A 34 11.57 3.52 -4.25
CA VAL A 34 13.01 3.70 -4.28
C VAL A 34 13.61 3.09 -3.03
N PHE A 35 14.80 2.51 -3.16
CA PHE A 35 15.54 2.03 -2.00
C PHE A 35 17.04 2.26 -2.15
N ALA A 36 17.69 2.50 -1.03
CA ALA A 36 19.14 2.53 -0.91
C ALA A 36 19.56 1.47 0.10
N GLY A 37 20.55 0.67 -0.28
CA GLY A 37 21.14 -0.37 0.56
C GLY A 37 22.63 -0.16 0.71
N TRP A 38 23.13 -0.37 1.90
CA TRP A 38 24.56 -0.30 2.21
C TRP A 38 24.98 -1.53 3.01
N LYS A 39 26.18 -2.04 2.72
CA LYS A 39 26.77 -3.16 3.44
C LYS A 39 28.27 -2.93 3.57
N GLN A 40 28.78 -3.05 4.80
CA GLN A 40 30.22 -3.01 5.07
C GLN A 40 30.54 -3.89 6.27
N GLY A 41 31.44 -4.86 6.07
CA GLY A 41 31.74 -5.87 7.09
C GLY A 41 30.47 -6.61 7.54
N GLY A 42 30.24 -6.65 8.85
CA GLY A 42 29.04 -7.23 9.47
C GLY A 42 27.79 -6.35 9.36
N TRP A 43 27.92 -5.06 9.02
CA TRP A 43 26.80 -4.12 8.98
C TRP A 43 26.05 -4.18 7.66
N ARG A 44 24.72 -4.07 7.76
CA ARG A 44 23.80 -3.90 6.63
C ARG A 44 22.78 -2.84 7.01
N ALA A 45 22.57 -1.86 6.15
CA ALA A 45 21.51 -0.88 6.28
C ALA A 45 20.68 -0.84 5.00
N ARG A 46 19.38 -0.60 5.13
CA ARG A 46 18.48 -0.35 4.00
C ARG A 46 17.48 0.71 4.39
N VAL A 47 17.22 1.64 3.48
CA VAL A 47 16.08 2.55 3.54
C VAL A 47 15.29 2.40 2.24
N SER A 48 13.97 2.43 2.33
CA SER A 48 13.09 2.43 1.16
C SER A 48 11.96 3.42 1.37
N ALA A 49 11.51 4.05 0.29
CA ALA A 49 10.31 4.86 0.28
C ALA A 49 9.39 4.39 -0.84
N ASN A 50 8.10 4.26 -0.56
CA ASN A 50 7.09 3.80 -1.52
C ASN A 50 5.96 4.82 -1.67
N THR A 51 5.40 4.87 -2.87
CA THR A 51 4.27 5.71 -3.25
C THR A 51 3.22 4.85 -3.96
N TRP A 52 1.96 5.11 -3.66
CA TRP A 52 0.79 4.53 -4.29
C TRP A 52 -0.03 5.67 -4.87
N GLY A 53 -0.10 5.76 -6.19
CA GLY A 53 -0.74 6.88 -6.86
C GLY A 53 -2.26 6.82 -6.87
N GLU A 54 -2.85 7.83 -7.52
CA GLU A 54 -4.29 7.96 -7.61
C GLU A 54 -4.97 6.79 -8.35
N TYR A 55 -6.18 6.46 -7.90
CA TYR A 55 -7.01 5.45 -8.54
C TYR A 55 -8.50 5.73 -8.35
N TRP A 56 -9.34 5.13 -9.20
CA TRP A 56 -10.79 5.22 -9.09
C TRP A 56 -11.33 4.33 -7.97
N MET A 57 -12.16 4.90 -7.09
CA MET A 57 -12.74 4.16 -5.96
C MET A 57 -13.99 3.35 -6.34
N ASP A 58 -14.49 3.49 -7.56
CA ASP A 58 -15.67 2.79 -8.05
C ASP A 58 -15.56 2.45 -9.54
N SER A 59 -16.32 1.43 -9.96
CA SER A 59 -16.46 1.02 -11.36
C SER A 59 -17.04 2.11 -12.25
N ALA A 60 -17.78 3.05 -11.65
CA ALA A 60 -18.35 4.22 -12.29
C ALA A 60 -17.30 5.26 -12.69
N ASN A 61 -16.10 5.19 -12.11
CA ASN A 61 -15.04 6.20 -12.23
C ASN A 61 -15.57 7.60 -11.87
N THR A 62 -16.31 7.73 -10.77
CA THR A 62 -16.88 9.02 -10.32
C THR A 62 -16.03 9.72 -9.27
N GLN A 63 -15.20 8.97 -8.54
CA GLN A 63 -14.38 9.53 -7.48
C GLN A 63 -13.02 8.85 -7.43
N LYS A 64 -11.97 9.65 -7.28
CA LYS A 64 -10.60 9.15 -7.10
C LYS A 64 -10.17 9.26 -5.65
N TYR A 65 -9.34 8.32 -5.23
CA TYR A 65 -8.47 8.49 -4.09
C TYR A 65 -7.12 8.96 -4.60
N GLU A 66 -6.52 9.96 -3.96
CA GLU A 66 -5.22 10.52 -4.37
C GLU A 66 -4.07 9.54 -4.14
N GLY A 67 -4.24 8.60 -3.21
CA GLY A 67 -3.22 7.65 -2.81
C GLY A 67 -2.38 8.17 -1.64
N TRP A 68 -1.13 7.74 -1.56
CA TRP A 68 -0.17 8.13 -0.53
C TRP A 68 1.24 8.12 -1.09
N GLU A 69 2.10 8.98 -0.58
CA GLU A 69 3.45 9.13 -1.08
C GLU A 69 4.49 8.94 0.01
N TRP A 70 5.66 8.44 -0.39
CA TRP A 70 6.88 8.44 0.43
C TRP A 70 6.76 7.75 1.79
N ILE A 71 6.04 6.63 1.89
CA ILE A 71 6.04 5.81 3.10
C ILE A 71 7.42 5.18 3.26
N VAL A 72 8.18 5.66 4.23
CA VAL A 72 9.57 5.29 4.46
C VAL A 72 9.70 4.13 5.44
N ASN A 73 10.45 3.11 5.06
CA ASN A 73 10.85 1.99 5.91
C ASN A 73 12.38 1.95 6.01
N ALA A 74 12.90 1.56 7.17
CA ALA A 74 14.33 1.44 7.41
C ALA A 74 14.68 0.12 8.10
N SER A 75 15.86 -0.39 7.81
CA SER A 75 16.42 -1.60 8.41
C SER A 75 17.89 -1.41 8.69
N LEU A 76 18.32 -1.78 9.90
CA LEU A 76 19.72 -1.82 10.31
C LEU A 76 20.01 -3.18 10.92
N GLY A 77 20.98 -3.89 10.36
CA GLY A 77 21.40 -5.19 10.82
C GLY A 77 22.91 -5.27 11.03
N TYR A 78 23.29 -6.11 11.98
CA TYR A 78 24.68 -6.47 12.24
C TYR A 78 24.79 -7.99 12.34
N GLN A 79 25.83 -8.54 11.71
CA GLN A 79 26.15 -9.95 11.77
C GLN A 79 27.59 -10.14 12.22
N SER A 80 27.79 -11.03 13.19
CA SER A 80 29.09 -11.47 13.67
C SER A 80 29.06 -12.98 13.89
N GLN A 81 29.90 -13.71 13.15
CA GLN A 81 29.94 -15.18 13.17
C GLN A 81 28.54 -15.78 12.93
N GLN A 82 28.07 -16.67 13.80
CA GLN A 82 26.75 -17.29 13.77
C GLN A 82 25.62 -16.36 14.22
N HIS A 83 25.92 -15.19 14.78
CA HIS A 83 24.92 -14.28 15.37
C HIS A 83 24.54 -13.17 14.40
N SER A 84 23.25 -12.89 14.30
CA SER A 84 22.73 -11.75 13.56
C SER A 84 21.62 -11.05 14.33
N LEU A 85 21.67 -9.72 14.33
CA LEU A 85 20.67 -8.84 14.90
C LEU A 85 20.17 -7.91 13.80
N THR A 86 18.87 -7.64 13.75
CA THR A 86 18.28 -6.70 12.79
C THR A 86 17.15 -5.93 13.46
N LEU A 87 17.20 -4.60 13.34
CA LEU A 87 16.14 -3.69 13.72
C LEU A 87 15.46 -3.17 12.45
N ASN A 88 14.15 -3.36 12.35
CA ASN A 88 13.33 -2.81 11.28
C ASN A 88 12.40 -1.73 11.86
N ALA A 89 12.20 -0.68 11.09
CA ALA A 89 11.25 0.38 11.36
C ALA A 89 10.38 0.57 10.12
N ASP A 90 9.13 0.12 10.21
CA ASP A 90 8.13 0.31 9.17
C ASP A 90 7.36 1.60 9.44
N ASN A 91 7.07 2.36 8.38
CA ASN A 91 6.47 3.68 8.48
C ASN A 91 7.25 4.57 9.49
N LEU A 92 8.54 4.76 9.22
CA LEU A 92 9.53 5.38 10.10
C LEU A 92 9.06 6.74 10.67
N PHE A 93 8.38 7.53 9.84
CA PHE A 93 7.87 8.86 10.20
C PHE A 93 6.45 8.86 10.77
N ASN A 94 5.84 7.69 10.94
CA ASN A 94 4.49 7.53 11.49
C ASN A 94 3.41 8.28 10.70
N GLU A 95 3.50 8.20 9.37
CA GLU A 95 2.55 8.76 8.43
C GLU A 95 1.17 8.12 8.61
N ARG A 96 0.12 8.93 8.47
CA ARG A 96 -1.27 8.47 8.53
C ARG A 96 -1.85 8.50 7.13
N TYR A 97 -2.10 7.33 6.57
CA TYR A 97 -2.63 7.17 5.23
C TYR A 97 -3.74 6.12 5.22
N ALA A 98 -4.56 6.11 4.17
CA ALA A 98 -5.46 4.99 3.91
C ALA A 98 -4.73 4.00 3.00
N ALA A 99 -4.51 2.79 3.48
CA ALA A 99 -3.99 1.71 2.64
C ALA A 99 -4.97 1.39 1.50
N GLU A 100 -6.26 1.60 1.75
CA GLU A 100 -7.30 1.42 0.77
C GLU A 100 -8.47 2.38 1.03
N ALA A 101 -8.94 3.02 -0.03
CA ALA A 101 -10.19 3.76 -0.08
C ALA A 101 -11.12 3.13 -1.12
N LYS A 102 -12.38 2.91 -0.74
CA LYS A 102 -13.40 2.30 -1.59
C LYS A 102 -14.67 3.11 -1.59
N LYS A 103 -15.40 3.07 -2.71
CA LYS A 103 -16.75 3.60 -2.82
C LYS A 103 -17.67 2.51 -3.32
N ASP A 104 -18.73 2.23 -2.58
CA ASP A 104 -19.72 1.24 -2.99
C ASP A 104 -20.76 1.84 -3.97
N THR A 105 -21.62 0.98 -4.51
CA THR A 105 -22.68 1.38 -5.44
C THR A 105 -23.76 2.27 -4.80
N THR A 106 -23.79 2.40 -3.47
CA THR A 106 -24.69 3.32 -2.76
C THR A 106 -24.07 4.70 -2.55
N GLY A 107 -22.80 4.87 -2.94
CA GLY A 107 -22.03 6.09 -2.79
C GLY A 107 -21.32 6.21 -1.44
N ARG A 108 -21.37 5.19 -0.59
CA ARG A 108 -20.66 5.20 0.70
C ARG A 108 -19.17 5.01 0.46
N VAL A 109 -18.39 5.93 0.99
CA VAL A 109 -16.92 5.86 0.97
C VAL A 109 -16.42 5.22 2.26
N THR A 110 -15.52 4.26 2.14
CA THR A 110 -14.85 3.60 3.27
C THR A 110 -13.34 3.68 3.12
N TYR A 111 -12.64 3.82 4.25
CA TYR A 111 -11.19 3.90 4.31
C TYR A 111 -10.66 2.82 5.25
N THR A 112 -9.72 2.02 4.74
CA THR A 112 -8.90 1.11 5.52
C THR A 112 -7.62 1.84 5.88
N VAL A 113 -7.40 2.04 7.17
CA VAL A 113 -6.19 2.72 7.67
C VAL A 113 -4.94 1.90 7.37
N GLY A 114 -3.88 2.58 6.93
CA GLY A 114 -2.56 2.01 6.80
C GLY A 114 -1.96 1.64 8.15
N ALA A 115 -0.99 0.72 8.13
CA ALA A 115 -0.31 0.32 9.36
C ALA A 115 0.42 1.53 9.99
N PRO A 116 0.28 1.73 11.32
CA PRO A 116 1.04 2.76 12.03
C PRO A 116 2.52 2.38 12.05
N ARG A 117 3.36 3.28 12.58
CA ARG A 117 4.78 2.98 12.80
C ARG A 117 4.96 1.71 13.62
N ALA A 118 5.79 0.79 13.13
CA ALA A 118 6.14 -0.45 13.81
C ALA A 118 7.65 -0.61 13.92
N LEU A 119 8.13 -1.09 15.06
CA LEU A 119 9.53 -1.43 15.29
C LEU A 119 9.66 -2.92 15.57
N MET A 120 10.56 -3.59 14.89
CA MET A 120 10.80 -5.02 15.06
C MET A 120 12.29 -5.30 15.24
N LEU A 121 12.63 -5.90 16.38
CA LEU A 121 13.97 -6.43 16.64
C LEU A 121 13.97 -7.94 16.40
N THR A 122 14.86 -8.40 15.53
CA THR A 122 15.03 -9.82 15.21
C THR A 122 16.43 -10.25 15.54
N TYR A 123 16.54 -11.33 16.31
CA TYR A 123 17.80 -12.04 16.54
C TYR A 123 17.74 -13.40 15.86
N ARG A 124 18.83 -13.79 15.19
CA ARG A 124 18.98 -15.08 14.53
C ARG A 124 20.36 -15.66 14.80
N TYR A 125 20.38 -16.94 15.16
CA TYR A 125 21.58 -17.75 15.32
C TYR A 125 21.64 -18.80 14.20
N ASP A 126 22.80 -18.95 13.56
CA ASP A 126 23.07 -19.97 12.55
C ASP A 126 23.79 -21.17 13.20
N PHE A 127 23.16 -22.35 13.19
CA PHE A 127 23.68 -23.56 13.86
C PHE A 127 24.71 -24.34 13.03
N ARG A 128 24.99 -23.88 11.80
CA ARG A 128 25.88 -24.56 10.86
C ARG A 128 27.35 -24.25 11.11
#